data_AF-A0A3B9XSY9-F1
#
_entry.id   AF-A0A3B9XSY9-F1
#
_cell.length_a   1.000
_cell.length_b   1.000
_cell.length_c   1.000
_cell.angle_alpha   90.00
_cell.angle_beta   90.00
_cell.angle_gamma   90.00
#
_symmetry.space_group_name_H-M   'P 1'
#
loop_
_entity.id
_entity.type
_entity.pdbx_description
1 polymer ?
#
loop_
_entity_poly.entity_id
_entity_poly.type
_entity_poly.pdbx_seq_one_letter_code
_entity_poly.pdbx_strand_id
1 'polypeptide(L)'
;SDNGAQSWNKVSLPDAGVHFGFPIAVDAQDGRTAWVVPARADSERMALDGGLFVARTSDGGQSWQSFRSGLPQENAYDIVFRHGLDVAGDCVCFGSTTGNVYLSEDRGEHWHCLGNHFPPVYSVRFG
;
A
#
# COMPACT_ATOMS: atom_id res chain seq x y z
N SER A 1 17.51 4.53 0.38
CA SER A 1 18.91 4.98 0.35
C SER A 1 18.95 6.45 0.74
N ASP A 2 19.99 6.88 1.44
CA ASP A 2 20.24 8.27 1.85
C ASP A 2 21.49 8.88 1.18
N ASN A 3 22.15 8.12 0.31
CA ASN A 3 23.43 8.47 -0.33
C ASN A 3 23.39 8.29 -1.86
N GLY A 4 22.24 8.56 -2.48
CA GLY A 4 22.11 8.49 -3.94
C GLY A 4 22.21 7.07 -4.49
N ALA A 5 21.56 6.11 -3.82
CA ALA A 5 21.53 4.69 -4.21
C ALA A 5 22.87 3.95 -4.15
N GLN A 6 23.90 4.52 -3.51
CA GLN A 6 25.19 3.84 -3.30
C GLN A 6 25.07 2.69 -2.29
N SER A 7 24.25 2.85 -1.25
CA SER A 7 23.89 1.77 -0.33
C SER A 7 22.40 1.81 0.04
N TRP A 8 21.92 0.66 0.53
CA TRP A 8 20.53 0.44 0.88
C TRP A 8 20.43 -0.11 2.30
N ASN A 9 19.64 0.56 3.14
CA ASN A 9 19.29 0.08 4.46
C ASN A 9 17.93 -0.63 4.39
N LYS A 10 17.86 -1.83 4.98
CA LYS A 10 16.60 -2.57 5.08
C LYS A 10 15.72 -1.91 6.15
N VAL A 11 14.52 -1.51 5.75
CA VAL A 11 13.55 -0.79 6.59
C VAL A 11 12.22 -1.53 6.74
N SER A 12 12.18 -2.81 6.35
CA SER A 12 11.01 -3.68 6.55
C SER A 12 10.76 -3.93 8.04
N LEU A 13 9.49 -4.08 8.43
CA LEU A 13 9.06 -4.46 9.77
C LEU A 13 8.20 -5.74 9.72
N PRO A 14 8.84 -6.94 9.69
CA PRO A 14 8.13 -8.22 9.54
C PRO A 14 7.05 -8.47 10.58
N ASP A 15 7.28 -8.09 11.84
CA ASP A 15 6.33 -8.26 12.95
C ASP A 15 5.04 -7.45 12.75
N ALA A 16 5.10 -6.37 11.96
CA ALA A 16 3.95 -5.57 11.56
C ALA A 16 3.38 -5.98 10.18
N GLY A 17 3.87 -7.08 9.59
CA GLY A 17 3.50 -7.52 8.24
C GLY A 17 4.11 -6.70 7.10
N VAL A 18 4.92 -5.68 7.39
CA VAL A 18 5.52 -4.78 6.39
C VAL A 18 6.86 -5.33 5.91
N HIS A 19 6.82 -6.42 5.15
CA HIS A 19 8.05 -7.06 4.65
C HIS A 19 7.93 -7.64 3.22
N PHE A 20 6.71 -7.80 2.72
CA PHE A 20 6.44 -8.26 1.37
C PHE A 20 5.26 -7.50 0.75
N GLY A 21 5.32 -7.28 -0.56
CA GLY A 21 4.36 -6.48 -1.33
C GLY A 21 5.00 -6.00 -2.63
N PHE A 22 4.20 -5.38 -3.51
CA PHE A 22 4.68 -4.87 -4.79
C PHE A 22 4.69 -3.34 -4.92
N PRO A 23 3.63 -2.62 -4.50
CA PRO A 23 3.61 -1.17 -4.67
C PRO A 23 4.36 -0.47 -3.54
N ILE A 24 4.98 0.65 -3.90
CA ILE A 24 5.39 1.71 -2.98
C ILE A 24 5.09 3.04 -3.66
N ALA A 25 4.49 3.98 -2.93
CA ALA A 25 4.27 5.35 -3.37
C ALA A 25 4.89 6.31 -2.35
N VAL A 26 5.48 7.40 -2.82
CA VAL A 26 6.20 8.38 -1.99
C VAL A 26 5.50 9.73 -2.10
N ASP A 27 5.41 10.46 -1.01
CA ASP A 27 4.85 11.81 -1.01
C ASP A 27 5.74 12.73 -1.87
N ALA A 28 5.12 13.52 -2.74
CA ALA A 28 5.83 14.40 -3.66
C ALA A 28 6.54 15.57 -2.96
N GLN A 29 6.10 15.96 -1.77
CA GLN A 29 6.64 17.06 -0.98
C GLN A 29 7.53 16.57 0.17
N ASP A 30 7.34 15.33 0.63
CA ASP A 30 8.15 14.72 1.70
C ASP A 30 8.63 13.31 1.34
N GLY A 31 9.89 13.21 0.89
CA GLY A 31 10.51 11.93 0.55
C GLY A 31 10.71 10.95 1.73
N ARG A 32 10.42 11.37 2.98
CA ARG A 32 10.40 10.49 4.15
C ARG A 32 9.05 9.81 4.36
N THR A 33 8.01 10.31 3.70
CA THR A 33 6.67 9.76 3.76
C THR A 33 6.40 8.84 2.57
N ALA A 34 6.01 7.60 2.86
CA ALA A 34 5.71 6.60 1.84
C ALA A 34 4.63 5.63 2.30
N TRP A 35 3.91 5.07 1.33
CA TRP A 35 2.86 4.08 1.52
C TRP A 35 3.19 2.78 0.80
N VAL A 36 2.81 1.67 1.40
CA VAL A 36 2.87 0.32 0.80
C VAL A 36 1.56 -0.42 1.07
N VAL A 37 1.23 -1.38 0.20
CA VAL A 37 0.15 -2.34 0.44
C VAL A 37 0.77 -3.73 0.63
N PRO A 38 0.91 -4.20 1.88
CA PRO A 38 1.59 -5.47 2.15
C PRO A 38 0.78 -6.69 1.69
N ALA A 39 1.50 -7.76 1.41
CA ALA A 39 0.97 -9.08 1.08
C ALA A 39 1.71 -10.16 1.87
N ARG A 40 1.17 -11.38 1.92
CA ARG A 40 1.69 -12.46 2.78
C ARG A 40 3.07 -12.95 2.36
N ALA A 41 3.24 -13.43 1.12
CA ALA A 41 4.52 -13.91 0.61
C ALA A 41 4.53 -14.04 -0.92
N ASP A 42 5.70 -14.34 -1.48
CA ASP A 42 5.85 -14.64 -2.91
C ASP A 42 5.12 -15.93 -3.32
N SER A 43 5.13 -16.93 -2.44
CA SER A 43 4.40 -18.20 -2.54
C SER A 43 2.90 -18.06 -2.28
N GLU A 44 2.48 -17.00 -1.60
CA GLU A 44 1.10 -16.75 -1.16
C GLU A 44 0.71 -15.29 -1.42
N ARG A 45 0.33 -15.03 -2.67
CA ARG A 45 0.06 -13.68 -3.20
C ARG A 45 -1.34 -13.19 -2.83
N MET A 46 -1.55 -12.93 -1.55
CA MET A 46 -2.82 -12.46 -0.97
C MET A 46 -2.56 -11.60 0.27
N ALA A 47 -3.61 -10.96 0.80
CA ALA A 47 -3.52 -10.18 2.03
C ALA A 47 -3.09 -11.05 3.23
N LEU A 48 -2.39 -10.42 4.17
CA LEU A 48 -1.96 -11.07 5.41
C LEU A 48 -3.19 -11.39 6.27
N ASP A 49 -3.30 -12.63 6.76
CA ASP A 49 -4.40 -13.11 7.60
C ASP A 49 -5.81 -12.86 7.04
N GLY A 50 -5.94 -12.72 5.71
CA GLY A 50 -7.20 -12.42 5.05
C GLY A 50 -7.71 -11.00 5.26
N GLY A 51 -6.87 -10.08 5.77
CA GLY A 51 -7.23 -8.69 6.03
C GLY A 51 -6.30 -7.69 5.32
N LEU A 52 -6.90 -6.84 4.49
CA LEU A 52 -6.17 -5.83 3.74
C LEU A 52 -5.81 -4.64 4.63
N PHE A 53 -4.61 -4.10 4.44
CA PHE A 53 -4.17 -2.88 5.10
C PHE A 53 -3.18 -2.12 4.22
N VAL A 54 -3.11 -0.81 4.46
CA VAL A 54 -2.05 0.04 3.91
C VAL A 54 -1.14 0.45 5.06
N ALA A 55 0.17 0.41 4.85
CA ALA A 55 1.14 0.88 5.83
C ALA A 55 1.78 2.19 5.35
N ARG A 56 1.88 3.17 6.25
CA ARG A 56 2.55 4.46 6.01
C ARG A 56 3.78 4.57 6.91
N THR A 57 4.86 5.08 6.37
CA THR A 57 5.97 5.65 7.15
C THR A 57 5.98 7.15 6.95
N SER A 58 6.45 7.90 7.95
CA SER A 58 6.71 9.34 7.87
C SER A 58 8.14 9.71 8.30
N ASP A 59 9.00 8.70 8.48
CA ASP A 59 10.35 8.87 9.00
C ASP A 59 11.42 8.17 8.14
N GLY A 60 11.06 7.80 6.90
CA GLY A 60 11.94 7.11 5.96
C GLY A 60 12.04 5.60 6.20
N GLY A 61 11.01 5.01 6.82
CA GLY A 61 10.90 3.57 7.10
C GLY A 61 11.47 3.13 8.45
N GLN A 62 11.84 4.07 9.34
CA GLN A 62 12.28 3.72 10.69
C GLN A 62 11.10 3.19 11.52
N SER A 63 9.90 3.68 11.25
CA SER A 63 8.64 3.16 11.79
C SER A 63 7.56 3.09 10.70
N TRP A 64 6.59 2.19 10.92
CA TRP A 64 5.45 1.96 10.04
C TRP A 64 4.15 1.93 10.86
N GLN A 65 3.14 2.64 10.39
CA GLN A 65 1.78 2.65 10.93
C GLN A 65 0.85 1.91 9.97
N SER A 66 -0.03 1.05 10.49
CA SER A 66 -0.98 0.28 9.69
C SER A 66 -2.38 0.88 9.74
N PHE A 67 -3.01 1.01 8.58
CA PHE A 67 -4.35 1.56 8.44
C PHE A 67 -5.28 0.56 7.78
N ARG A 68 -6.42 0.34 8.43
CA ARG A 68 -7.40 -0.72 8.11
C ARG A 68 -8.83 -0.19 8.00
N SER A 69 -9.07 1.05 8.43
CA SER A 69 -10.42 1.60 8.51
C SER A 69 -11.04 1.68 7.11
N GLY A 70 -12.18 1.01 6.91
CA GLY A 70 -12.87 0.93 5.62
C GLY A 70 -12.34 -0.14 4.64
N LEU A 71 -11.33 -0.92 5.02
CA LEU A 71 -10.79 -2.03 4.22
C LEU A 71 -11.32 -3.40 4.71
N PRO A 72 -11.49 -4.40 3.82
CA PRO A 72 -11.93 -5.73 4.23
C PRO A 72 -10.90 -6.39 5.15
N GLN A 73 -11.36 -6.91 6.30
CA GLN A 73 -10.51 -7.54 7.32
C GLN A 73 -10.64 -9.06 7.37
N GLU A 74 -11.54 -9.64 6.57
CA GLU A 74 -11.75 -11.08 6.46
C GLU A 74 -11.92 -11.47 5.00
N ASN A 75 -11.44 -12.66 4.63
CA ASN A 75 -11.56 -13.22 3.28
C ASN A 75 -11.05 -12.29 2.16
N ALA A 76 -10.12 -11.38 2.45
CA ALA A 76 -9.44 -10.57 1.46
C ALA A 76 -8.30 -11.38 0.82
N TYR A 77 -8.49 -11.72 -0.45
CA TYR A 77 -7.47 -12.41 -1.27
C TYR A 77 -6.80 -11.46 -2.27
N ASP A 78 -6.99 -10.15 -2.06
CA ASP A 78 -6.45 -9.09 -2.89
C ASP A 78 -4.92 -9.11 -2.92
N ILE A 79 -4.37 -8.85 -4.10
CA ILE A 79 -2.99 -8.36 -4.25
C ILE A 79 -3.00 -7.11 -5.11
N VAL A 80 -2.17 -6.13 -4.74
CA VAL A 80 -1.96 -4.89 -5.48
C VAL A 80 -0.65 -4.98 -6.24
N PHE A 81 -0.67 -4.63 -7.53
CA PHE A 81 0.52 -4.63 -8.37
C PHE A 81 1.34 -3.35 -8.21
N ARG A 82 2.58 -3.37 -8.73
CA ARG A 82 3.56 -2.27 -8.59
C ARG A 82 3.01 -0.89 -8.93
N HIS A 83 2.20 -0.78 -9.98
CA HIS A 83 1.60 0.48 -10.43
C HIS A 83 0.16 0.68 -9.94
N GLY A 84 -0.34 -0.22 -9.09
CA GLY A 84 -1.69 -0.22 -8.56
C GLY A 84 -1.86 0.62 -7.29
N LEU A 85 -0.91 1.50 -6.96
CA LEU A 85 -0.98 2.45 -5.85
C LEU A 85 -0.50 3.81 -6.36
N ASP A 86 -1.23 4.89 -6.05
CA ASP A 86 -0.84 6.25 -6.37
C ASP A 86 -1.20 7.23 -5.25
N VAL A 87 -0.53 8.39 -5.22
CA VAL A 87 -0.69 9.43 -4.19
C VAL A 87 -0.73 10.81 -4.86
N ALA A 88 -1.67 11.66 -4.44
CA ALA A 88 -1.75 13.06 -4.84
C ALA A 88 -2.19 13.95 -3.67
N GLY A 89 -1.26 14.74 -3.12
CA GLY A 89 -1.51 15.51 -1.91
C GLY A 89 -1.84 14.59 -0.74
N ASP A 90 -3.01 14.76 -0.14
CA ASP A 90 -3.50 13.89 0.93
C ASP A 90 -4.28 12.67 0.43
N CYS A 91 -4.54 12.59 -0.88
CA CYS A 91 -5.26 11.47 -1.46
C CYS A 91 -4.33 10.29 -1.76
N VAL A 92 -4.78 9.09 -1.44
CA VAL A 92 -4.12 7.82 -1.79
C VAL A 92 -5.14 6.91 -2.43
N CYS A 93 -4.85 6.32 -3.58
CA CYS A 93 -5.71 5.30 -4.17
C CYS A 93 -4.95 4.04 -4.50
N PHE A 94 -5.62 2.89 -4.43
CA PHE A 94 -5.09 1.65 -4.94
C PHE A 94 -6.15 0.78 -5.60
N GLY A 95 -5.71 -0.08 -6.51
CA GLY A 95 -6.53 -1.07 -7.18
C GLY A 95 -5.94 -2.47 -7.04
N SER A 96 -6.78 -3.46 -6.79
CA SER A 96 -6.37 -4.85 -6.65
C SER A 96 -6.58 -5.67 -7.92
N THR A 97 -5.88 -6.80 -7.98
CA THR A 97 -6.02 -7.81 -9.03
C THR A 97 -7.38 -8.51 -9.06
N THR A 98 -8.13 -8.45 -7.98
CA THR A 98 -9.50 -8.96 -7.87
C THR A 98 -10.55 -7.91 -8.28
N GLY A 99 -10.12 -6.73 -8.75
CA GLY A 99 -11.01 -5.72 -9.32
C GLY A 99 -11.63 -4.78 -8.30
N ASN A 100 -11.02 -4.65 -7.11
CA ASN A 100 -11.47 -3.71 -6.08
C ASN A 100 -10.63 -2.43 -6.14
N VAL A 101 -11.28 -1.27 -6.05
CA VAL A 101 -10.61 0.05 -6.08
C VAL A 101 -10.99 0.83 -4.82
N TYR A 102 -9.97 1.34 -4.13
CA TYR A 102 -10.13 2.09 -2.88
C TYR A 102 -9.45 3.45 -2.98
N LEU A 103 -10.04 4.43 -2.29
CA LEU A 103 -9.55 5.78 -2.14
C LEU A 103 -9.55 6.17 -0.67
N SER A 104 -8.48 6.83 -0.24
CA SER A 104 -8.41 7.59 0.99
C SER A 104 -8.13 9.04 0.63
N GLU A 105 -8.80 9.96 1.32
CA GLU A 105 -8.61 11.41 1.17
C GLU A 105 -7.87 12.02 2.37
N ASP A 106 -7.38 11.18 3.28
CA ASP A 106 -6.76 11.54 4.55
C ASP A 106 -5.46 10.76 4.80
N ARG A 107 -4.63 10.67 3.77
CA ARG A 107 -3.27 10.10 3.82
C ARG A 107 -3.25 8.62 4.21
N GLY A 108 -4.30 7.89 3.87
CA GLY A 108 -4.44 6.46 4.09
C GLY A 108 -5.11 6.07 5.40
N GLU A 109 -5.67 7.01 6.18
CA GLU A 109 -6.24 6.71 7.51
C GLU A 109 -7.62 6.06 7.43
N HIS A 110 -8.47 6.57 6.53
CA HIS A 110 -9.80 6.03 6.21
C HIS A 110 -9.94 5.74 4.73
N TRP A 111 -10.53 4.59 4.40
CA TRP A 111 -10.67 4.12 3.03
C TRP A 111 -12.14 3.99 2.62
N HIS A 112 -12.41 4.42 1.40
CA HIS A 112 -13.69 4.27 0.72
C HIS A 112 -13.51 3.34 -0.47
N CYS A 113 -14.37 2.33 -0.59
CA CYS A 113 -14.46 1.52 -1.79
C CYS A 113 -15.17 2.32 -2.89
N LEU A 114 -14.46 2.63 -3.98
CA LEU A 114 -15.02 3.32 -5.14
C LEU A 114 -15.77 2.35 -6.07
N GLY A 115 -15.41 1.07 -6.03
CA GLY A 115 -16.11 0.01 -6.73
C GLY A 115 -15.41 -1.33 -6.61
N ASN A 116 -16.19 -2.38 -6.81
CA ASN A 116 -15.77 -3.78 -6.82
C ASN A 116 -16.15 -4.43 -8.15
N HIS A 117 -15.54 -5.57 -8.48
CA HIS A 117 -15.83 -6.39 -9.67
C HIS A 117 -15.41 -5.77 -11.01
N PHE A 118 -14.42 -4.88 -11.01
CA PHE A 118 -13.74 -4.53 -12.25
C PHE A 118 -12.90 -5.72 -12.76
N PRO A 119 -12.43 -5.69 -14.02
CA PRO A 119 -11.30 -6.51 -14.42
C PRO A 119 -10.07 -6.26 -13.52
N PRO A 120 -9.08 -7.17 -13.51
CA PRO A 120 -7.85 -6.98 -12.74
C PRO A 120 -7.22 -5.60 -12.97
N VAL A 121 -6.99 -4.86 -11.90
CA VAL A 121 -6.43 -3.50 -11.98
C VAL A 121 -4.91 -3.57 -12.01
N TYR A 122 -4.32 -3.19 -13.13
CA TYR A 122 -2.86 -3.16 -13.31
C TYR A 122 -2.23 -1.86 -12.86
N SER A 123 -2.97 -0.75 -12.97
CA SER A 123 -2.52 0.56 -12.55
C SER A 123 -3.68 1.46 -12.16
N VAL A 124 -3.43 2.34 -11.20
CA VAL A 124 -4.27 3.50 -10.88
C VAL A 124 -3.41 4.75 -10.99
N ARG A 125 -4.04 5.90 -11.24
CA ARG A 125 -3.35 7.19 -11.30
C ARG A 125 -4.31 8.34 -11.04
N PHE A 126 -3.88 9.33 -10.27
CA PHE A 126 -4.54 10.64 -10.18
C PHE A 126 -4.23 11.50 -11.42
N GLY A 127 -5.26 12.16 -11.94
CA GLY A 127 -5.22 12.97 -13.18
C GLY A 127 -4.47 14.29 -13.06
#